data_AF-A0A950XT73-F1
#
_entry.id   AF-A0A950XT73-F1
#
_cell.length_a   1.000
_cell.length_b   1.000
_cell.length_c   1.000
_cell.angle_alpha   90.00
_cell.angle_beta   90.00
_cell.angle_gamma   90.00
#
_symmetry.space_group_name_H-M   'P 1'
#
loop_
_entity.id
_entity.type
_entity.pdbx_description
1 polymer ?
#
loop_
_entity_poly.entity_id
_entity_poly.type
_entity_poly.pdbx_seq_one_letter_code
_entity_poly.pdbx_strand_id
1 'polypeptide(L)'
;MQYFLWKLSLSSIVQTTAMMTSRYLLPLLFLTSLSAETNVPKVIETYCSGCHDGRMRSPSGVLLDHFDADRISANPDLWSRAYRQLQAGVMPPFGSPRPDRATYGDVLASIEQALGADRKPPASGNSQEIATRLATLLWNSTPDDELLQDAQHNRLTDPAVLEGQVRRMLADDRAQAFVARFFFPWLQLDKLAAADPDKKYFPDYDPSLRDSFAKETELFLLSQLRDDRDPIELWTAKYTFLNEQLARHYGIPNITGPQFRRVEVSKPERAGLLGQGSILMATSRHQHGVDAGYTTPATRAIWIRMHFLGARPPGAFPNAQPAKPELPITPQTRTLPAQPCVNCHRNFFPLGYALENFDGIGRWRTEDQLGAVDASGAFVDGTPFNGIVELRQVLLQYPDAFRSTIAEKLLVYSSSGSVTPFSGTPQTLIRARQILHAMDKPRWTALIAAVVQAQPVQMQ
;
A
#
# COMPACT_ATOMS: atom_id res chain seq x y z
N MET A 1 -40.24 -11.11 76.61
CA MET A 1 -41.59 -11.37 76.07
C MET A 1 -41.43 -12.03 74.71
N GLN A 2 -41.22 -13.35 74.74
CA GLN A 2 -42.21 -14.38 74.32
C GLN A 2 -42.21 -14.56 72.79
N TYR A 3 -41.27 -15.36 72.25
CA TYR A 3 -41.31 -16.84 72.07
C TYR A 3 -42.12 -17.19 70.79
N PHE A 4 -41.86 -18.17 69.91
CA PHE A 4 -40.98 -19.35 69.78
C PHE A 4 -41.24 -19.86 68.32
N LEU A 5 -40.24 -20.19 67.49
CA LEU A 5 -39.64 -21.53 67.28
C LEU A 5 -40.45 -22.58 66.46
N TRP A 6 -39.93 -22.99 65.29
CA TRP A 6 -39.50 -24.36 64.84
C TRP A 6 -39.42 -24.42 63.29
N LYS A 7 -38.34 -24.82 62.60
CA LYS A 7 -37.50 -26.05 62.53
C LYS A 7 -38.08 -27.19 61.66
N LEU A 8 -37.18 -27.74 60.80
CA LEU A 8 -37.16 -29.04 60.11
C LEU A 8 -37.90 -29.10 58.75
N SER A 9 -37.50 -29.86 57.73
CA SER A 9 -36.32 -30.70 57.46
C SER A 9 -36.37 -31.15 55.98
N LEU A 10 -35.16 -31.33 55.41
CA LEU A 10 -34.73 -32.20 54.32
C LEU A 10 -35.64 -33.34 53.80
N SER A 11 -35.58 -33.47 52.46
CA SER A 11 -35.57 -34.69 51.64
C SER A 11 -36.89 -35.41 51.36
N SER A 12 -37.25 -35.56 50.08
CA SER A 12 -37.58 -36.86 49.45
C SER A 12 -37.86 -36.73 47.94
N ILE A 13 -37.14 -37.56 47.19
CA ILE A 13 -37.23 -37.85 45.75
C ILE A 13 -38.48 -38.71 45.50
N VAL A 14 -39.35 -38.35 44.55
CA VAL A 14 -40.17 -39.31 43.77
C VAL A 14 -40.43 -38.75 42.36
N GLN A 15 -40.00 -39.51 41.36
CA GLN A 15 -40.32 -39.35 39.93
C GLN A 15 -41.80 -39.71 39.68
N THR A 16 -42.49 -39.00 38.78
CA THR A 16 -43.06 -39.51 37.50
C THR A 16 -44.23 -38.66 36.96
N THR A 17 -44.06 -38.24 35.69
CA THR A 17 -45.06 -38.11 34.61
C THR A 17 -46.35 -37.31 34.84
N ALA A 18 -46.51 -36.18 34.13
CA ALA A 18 -47.42 -36.09 32.97
C ALA A 18 -47.41 -34.68 32.34
N MET A 19 -47.54 -34.67 31.01
CA MET A 19 -47.52 -33.56 30.08
C MET A 19 -48.56 -32.47 30.36
N MET A 20 -48.18 -31.20 30.18
CA MET A 20 -49.01 -30.21 29.47
C MET A 20 -48.21 -28.94 29.11
N THR A 21 -47.85 -28.85 27.83
CA THR A 21 -47.89 -27.66 26.97
C THR A 21 -47.48 -26.29 27.55
N SER A 22 -46.26 -25.84 27.22
CA SER A 22 -46.05 -24.44 26.82
C SER A 22 -44.84 -24.34 25.89
N ARG A 23 -45.12 -24.41 24.58
CA ARG A 23 -44.19 -24.09 23.51
C ARG A 23 -44.07 -22.57 23.45
N TYR A 24 -43.04 -22.00 24.07
CA TYR A 24 -42.62 -20.64 23.76
C TYR A 24 -41.98 -20.63 22.37
N LEU A 25 -42.77 -20.22 21.38
CA LEU A 25 -42.30 -19.71 20.09
C LEU A 25 -41.47 -18.44 20.36
N LEU A 26 -40.14 -18.56 20.36
CA LEU A 26 -39.29 -17.44 19.97
C LEU A 26 -39.39 -17.32 18.44
N PRO A 27 -39.90 -16.23 17.87
CA PRO A 27 -39.61 -15.96 16.48
C PRO A 27 -38.13 -15.58 16.41
N LEU A 28 -37.33 -16.39 15.72
CA LEU A 28 -36.05 -15.94 15.18
C LEU A 28 -36.35 -14.77 14.24
N LEU A 29 -36.15 -13.55 14.73
CA LEU A 29 -35.93 -12.39 13.88
C LEU A 29 -34.54 -12.57 13.25
N PHE A 30 -34.49 -13.35 12.17
CA PHE A 30 -33.45 -13.19 11.16
C PHE A 30 -33.69 -11.80 10.55
N LEU A 31 -33.03 -10.79 11.09
CA LEU A 31 -32.73 -9.56 10.35
C LEU A 31 -31.76 -9.95 9.23
N THR A 32 -32.29 -10.53 8.16
CA THR A 32 -31.63 -10.42 6.86
C THR A 32 -31.64 -8.93 6.55
N SER A 33 -30.50 -8.27 6.76
CA SER A 33 -30.26 -6.98 6.14
C SER A 33 -30.38 -7.20 4.63
N LEU A 34 -31.53 -6.85 4.08
CA LEU A 34 -31.73 -6.74 2.65
C LEU A 34 -30.91 -5.52 2.23
N SER A 35 -29.60 -5.70 2.04
CA SER A 35 -28.81 -4.73 1.29
C SER A 35 -29.43 -4.70 -0.10
N ALA A 36 -30.04 -3.58 -0.49
CA ALA A 36 -30.51 -3.41 -1.85
C ALA A 36 -29.33 -3.68 -2.78
N GLU A 37 -29.47 -4.66 -3.67
CA GLU A 37 -28.40 -5.07 -4.57
C GLU A 37 -28.04 -3.87 -5.45
N THR A 38 -26.79 -3.39 -5.34
CA THR A 38 -26.35 -2.19 -6.08
C THR A 38 -26.45 -2.47 -7.58
N ASN A 39 -27.21 -1.64 -8.28
CA ASN A 39 -27.30 -1.68 -9.74
C ASN A 39 -26.04 -1.04 -10.35
N VAL A 40 -24.96 -1.82 -10.43
CA VAL A 40 -23.65 -1.38 -10.93
C VAL A 40 -23.72 -0.74 -12.33
N PRO A 41 -24.48 -1.27 -13.31
CA PRO A 41 -24.70 -0.59 -14.58
C PRO A 41 -25.23 0.85 -14.41
N LYS A 42 -26.20 1.06 -13.51
CA LYS A 42 -26.76 2.39 -13.25
C LYS A 42 -25.76 3.34 -12.58
N VAL A 43 -24.92 2.82 -11.69
CA VAL A 43 -23.83 3.58 -11.07
C VAL A 43 -22.85 4.06 -12.15
N ILE A 44 -22.47 3.18 -13.08
CA ILE A 44 -21.52 3.53 -14.14
C ILE A 44 -22.11 4.56 -15.10
N GLU A 45 -23.38 4.41 -15.49
CA GLU A 45 -24.10 5.41 -16.28
C GLU A 45 -24.08 6.79 -15.60
N THR A 46 -24.30 6.82 -14.28
CA THR A 46 -24.45 8.05 -13.51
C THR A 46 -23.11 8.76 -13.27
N TYR A 47 -22.06 8.02 -12.92
CA TYR A 47 -20.81 8.60 -12.41
C TYR A 47 -19.63 8.51 -13.38
N CYS A 48 -19.69 7.62 -14.38
CA CYS A 48 -18.52 7.28 -15.19
C CYS A 48 -18.73 7.57 -16.67
N SER A 49 -19.88 7.18 -17.24
CA SER A 49 -20.13 7.26 -18.68
C SER A 49 -20.06 8.69 -19.20
N GLY A 50 -20.40 9.70 -18.39
CA GLY A 50 -20.28 11.11 -18.77
C GLY A 50 -18.87 11.55 -19.21
N CYS A 51 -17.80 10.84 -18.85
CA CYS A 51 -16.43 11.11 -19.33
C CYS A 51 -15.81 9.95 -20.13
N HIS A 52 -16.49 8.81 -20.18
CA HIS A 52 -16.00 7.55 -20.74
C HIS A 52 -16.93 7.01 -21.85
N ASP A 53 -17.63 7.86 -22.60
CA ASP A 53 -18.68 7.49 -23.57
C ASP A 53 -18.19 7.36 -25.04
N GLY A 54 -16.88 7.27 -25.27
CA GLY A 54 -16.31 7.18 -26.63
C GLY A 54 -16.35 8.48 -27.44
N ARG A 55 -17.10 9.49 -26.98
CA ARG A 55 -17.15 10.84 -27.55
C ARG A 55 -16.11 11.74 -26.87
N MET A 56 -15.97 11.63 -25.55
CA MET A 56 -14.81 12.16 -24.84
C MET A 56 -13.68 11.14 -24.85
N ARG A 57 -12.55 11.48 -25.48
CA ARG A 57 -11.32 10.69 -25.36
C ARG A 57 -10.77 10.87 -23.95
N SER A 58 -11.18 10.01 -23.03
CA SER A 58 -10.46 9.84 -21.77
C SER A 58 -8.99 9.55 -22.09
N PRO A 59 -8.01 10.19 -21.43
CA PRO A 59 -6.59 9.89 -21.59
C PRO A 59 -6.27 8.40 -21.36
N SER A 60 -7.12 7.69 -20.62
CA SER A 60 -6.96 6.28 -20.30
C SER A 60 -7.47 5.31 -21.39
N GLY A 61 -8.19 5.81 -22.41
CA GLY A 61 -8.80 4.98 -23.45
C GLY A 61 -9.93 4.05 -22.96
N VAL A 62 -10.39 4.21 -21.72
CA VAL A 62 -11.50 3.43 -21.15
C VAL A 62 -12.83 3.94 -21.73
N LEU A 63 -13.58 3.04 -22.36
CA LEU A 63 -14.94 3.27 -22.88
C LEU A 63 -15.94 2.45 -22.06
N LEU A 64 -16.95 3.14 -21.52
CA LEU A 64 -17.98 2.67 -20.56
C LEU A 64 -19.40 2.94 -21.07
N ASP A 65 -19.54 3.13 -22.38
CA ASP A 65 -20.82 3.22 -23.09
C ASP A 65 -21.70 1.97 -22.88
N HIS A 66 -21.08 0.80 -22.61
CA HIS A 66 -21.77 -0.44 -22.26
C HIS A 66 -20.99 -1.24 -21.21
N PHE A 67 -21.35 -1.10 -19.93
CA PHE A 67 -20.80 -1.93 -18.84
C PHE A 67 -21.49 -3.29 -18.79
N ASP A 68 -20.71 -4.35 -19.02
CA ASP A 68 -21.14 -5.74 -19.05
C ASP A 68 -19.96 -6.64 -18.63
N ALA A 69 -20.24 -7.69 -17.86
CA ALA A 69 -19.29 -8.72 -17.46
C ALA A 69 -18.53 -9.32 -18.66
N ASP A 70 -19.19 -9.54 -19.79
CA ASP A 70 -18.59 -10.11 -21.00
C ASP A 70 -17.49 -9.19 -21.57
N ARG A 71 -17.66 -7.86 -21.48
CA ARG A 71 -16.61 -6.89 -21.87
C ARG A 71 -15.50 -6.77 -20.83
N ILE A 72 -15.78 -7.04 -19.56
CA ILE A 72 -14.75 -7.08 -18.52
C ILE A 72 -13.78 -8.22 -18.80
N SER A 73 -14.33 -9.41 -19.04
CA SER A 73 -13.54 -10.59 -19.41
C SER A 73 -12.84 -10.44 -20.76
N ALA A 74 -13.44 -9.72 -21.73
CA ALA A 74 -12.82 -9.47 -23.03
C ALA A 74 -11.65 -8.47 -22.99
N ASN A 75 -11.54 -7.61 -21.97
CA ASN A 75 -10.44 -6.65 -21.84
C ASN A 75 -9.92 -6.53 -20.39
N PRO A 76 -9.33 -7.62 -19.85
CA PRO A 76 -8.98 -7.71 -18.44
C PRO A 76 -7.89 -6.71 -18.04
N ASP A 77 -7.00 -6.34 -18.97
CA ASP A 77 -5.96 -5.33 -18.73
C ASP A 77 -6.56 -3.95 -18.48
N LEU A 78 -7.52 -3.52 -19.31
CA LEU A 78 -8.21 -2.26 -19.13
C LEU A 78 -8.94 -2.21 -17.79
N TRP A 79 -9.66 -3.27 -17.46
CA TRP A 79 -10.47 -3.36 -16.25
C TRP A 79 -9.66 -3.52 -14.98
N SER A 80 -8.52 -4.21 -15.03
CA SER A 80 -7.59 -4.24 -13.88
C SER A 80 -6.98 -2.86 -13.61
N ARG A 81 -6.74 -2.05 -14.65
CA ARG A 81 -6.31 -0.66 -14.46
C ARG A 81 -7.43 0.17 -13.87
N ALA A 82 -8.67 0.06 -14.38
CA ALA A 82 -9.83 0.75 -13.84
C ALA A 82 -10.06 0.40 -12.36
N TYR A 83 -9.99 -0.88 -12.00
CA TYR A 83 -10.06 -1.37 -10.63
C TYR A 83 -9.05 -0.67 -9.73
N ARG A 84 -7.76 -0.61 -10.12
CA ARG A 84 -6.72 0.07 -9.33
C ARG A 84 -7.01 1.56 -9.13
N GLN A 85 -7.58 2.26 -10.13
CA GLN A 85 -7.97 3.67 -9.97
C GLN A 85 -9.15 3.84 -9.00
N LEU A 86 -10.16 2.96 -9.08
CA LEU A 86 -11.32 2.98 -8.19
C LEU A 86 -10.93 2.63 -6.75
N GLN A 87 -10.11 1.60 -6.56
CA GLN A 87 -9.61 1.18 -5.25
C GLN A 87 -8.74 2.26 -4.60
N ALA A 88 -7.96 2.98 -5.40
CA ALA A 88 -7.19 4.13 -4.97
C ALA A 88 -8.04 5.37 -4.63
N GLY A 89 -9.35 5.36 -4.89
CA GLY A 89 -10.21 6.52 -4.68
C GLY A 89 -9.89 7.71 -5.60
N VAL A 90 -9.15 7.51 -6.70
CA VAL A 90 -8.74 8.59 -7.62
C VAL A 90 -9.68 8.73 -8.83
N MET A 91 -10.73 7.92 -8.89
CA MET A 91 -11.81 8.01 -9.88
C MET A 91 -13.19 7.88 -9.20
N PRO A 92 -14.20 8.69 -9.59
CA PRO A 92 -14.16 9.81 -10.53
C PRO A 92 -13.13 10.90 -10.14
N PRO A 93 -12.72 11.78 -11.06
CA PRO A 93 -11.71 12.80 -10.76
C PRO A 93 -12.26 13.88 -9.81
N PHE A 94 -11.37 14.74 -9.35
CA PHE A 94 -11.69 15.85 -8.46
C PHE A 94 -12.80 16.74 -9.04
N GLY A 95 -13.80 17.07 -8.22
CA GLY A 95 -14.94 17.92 -8.59
C GLY A 95 -16.08 17.19 -9.32
N SER A 96 -15.90 15.92 -9.70
CA SER A 96 -16.99 15.09 -10.24
C SER A 96 -17.87 14.52 -9.11
N PRO A 97 -19.18 14.31 -9.36
CA PRO A 97 -20.03 13.55 -8.44
C PRO A 97 -19.44 12.15 -8.18
N ARG A 98 -19.58 11.67 -6.95
CA ARG A 98 -19.04 10.37 -6.53
C ARG A 98 -20.14 9.54 -5.85
N PRO A 99 -20.13 8.21 -6.03
CA PRO A 99 -20.96 7.34 -5.22
C PRO A 99 -20.48 7.32 -3.77
N ASP A 100 -21.34 6.88 -2.85
CA ASP A 100 -20.92 6.61 -1.47
C ASP A 100 -19.96 5.41 -1.39
N ARG A 101 -19.33 5.23 -0.23
CA ARG A 101 -18.29 4.22 -0.02
C ARG A 101 -18.81 2.78 -0.18
N ALA A 102 -20.07 2.51 0.19
CA ALA A 102 -20.65 1.17 0.07
C ALA A 102 -20.85 0.83 -1.41
N THR A 103 -21.45 1.76 -2.16
CA THR A 103 -21.65 1.68 -3.61
C THR A 103 -20.30 1.52 -4.35
N TYR A 104 -19.25 2.23 -3.92
CA TYR A 104 -17.88 2.03 -4.40
C TYR A 104 -17.38 0.59 -4.24
N GLY A 105 -17.61 0.01 -3.05
CA GLY A 105 -17.25 -1.36 -2.73
C GLY A 105 -17.95 -2.37 -3.64
N ASP A 106 -19.24 -2.16 -3.91
CA ASP A 106 -20.03 -3.06 -4.77
C ASP A 106 -19.58 -3.04 -6.24
N VAL A 107 -19.20 -1.86 -6.75
CA VAL A 107 -18.59 -1.75 -8.10
C VAL A 107 -17.25 -2.48 -8.16
N LEU A 108 -16.39 -2.31 -7.15
CA LEU A 108 -15.11 -3.02 -7.06
C LEU A 108 -15.31 -4.53 -7.01
N ALA A 109 -16.23 -5.00 -6.17
CA ALA A 109 -16.55 -6.43 -6.03
C ALA A 109 -17.06 -7.03 -7.36
N SER A 110 -17.90 -6.29 -8.09
CA SER A 110 -18.42 -6.72 -9.40
C SER A 110 -17.32 -6.82 -10.45
N ILE A 111 -16.40 -5.84 -10.50
CA ILE A 111 -15.24 -5.91 -11.42
C ILE A 111 -14.31 -7.07 -11.03
N GLU A 112 -14.05 -7.26 -9.74
CA GLU A 112 -13.22 -8.35 -9.23
C GLU A 112 -13.81 -9.72 -9.59
N GLN A 113 -15.11 -9.90 -9.39
CA GLN A 113 -15.84 -11.12 -9.73
C GLN A 113 -15.76 -11.41 -11.23
N ALA A 114 -16.03 -10.41 -12.08
CA ALA A 114 -15.97 -10.59 -13.53
C ALA A 114 -14.54 -10.91 -14.01
N LEU A 115 -13.52 -10.23 -13.49
CA LEU A 115 -12.11 -10.53 -13.79
C LEU A 115 -11.66 -11.92 -13.29
N GLY A 116 -12.36 -12.49 -12.30
CA GLY A 116 -12.08 -13.80 -11.71
C GLY A 116 -12.92 -14.96 -12.25
N ALA A 117 -14.05 -14.68 -12.93
CA ALA A 117 -15.07 -15.69 -13.27
C ALA A 117 -14.54 -16.89 -14.08
N ASP A 118 -13.63 -16.64 -15.03
CA ASP A 118 -13.03 -17.69 -15.88
C ASP A 118 -11.69 -18.22 -15.35
N ARG A 119 -11.28 -17.80 -14.15
CA ARG A 119 -9.96 -18.12 -13.60
C ARG A 119 -10.08 -19.15 -12.50
N LYS A 120 -9.84 -20.40 -12.86
CA LYS A 120 -9.67 -21.48 -11.88
C LYS A 120 -8.59 -21.06 -10.87
N PRO A 121 -8.83 -21.15 -9.54
CA PRO A 121 -7.77 -21.00 -8.56
C PRO A 121 -6.67 -22.00 -8.93
N PRO A 122 -5.42 -21.56 -9.13
CA PRO A 122 -4.37 -22.50 -9.45
C PRO A 122 -4.22 -23.49 -8.28
N ALA A 123 -3.86 -24.73 -8.58
CA ALA A 123 -3.63 -25.74 -7.55
C ALA A 123 -2.59 -25.23 -6.54
N SER A 124 -2.68 -25.61 -5.27
CA SER A 124 -1.56 -25.35 -4.35
C SER A 124 -0.29 -25.99 -4.90
N GLY A 125 0.86 -25.30 -4.80
CA GLY A 125 2.16 -25.92 -5.10
C GLY A 125 2.38 -27.19 -4.27
N ASN A 126 3.08 -28.18 -4.83
CA ASN A 126 3.61 -29.26 -3.99
C ASN A 126 4.71 -28.71 -3.06
N SER A 127 5.01 -29.42 -1.99
CA SER A 127 5.94 -28.89 -0.98
C SER A 127 7.36 -28.63 -1.52
N GLN A 128 7.85 -29.39 -2.51
CA GLN A 128 9.15 -29.14 -3.16
C GLN A 128 9.19 -27.80 -3.91
N GLU A 129 8.12 -27.49 -4.64
CA GLU A 129 7.97 -26.19 -5.31
C GLU A 129 7.90 -25.05 -4.30
N ILE A 130 7.13 -25.22 -3.23
CA ILE A 130 7.00 -24.23 -2.15
C ILE A 130 8.35 -23.94 -1.51
N ALA A 131 9.12 -24.98 -1.14
CA ALA A 131 10.47 -24.83 -0.59
C ALA A 131 11.38 -24.03 -1.52
N THR A 132 11.43 -24.41 -2.80
CA THR A 132 12.28 -23.75 -3.80
C THR A 132 11.91 -22.29 -3.96
N ARG A 133 10.62 -21.98 -4.07
CA ARG A 133 10.12 -20.60 -4.20
C ARG A 133 10.43 -19.78 -2.96
N LEU A 134 10.24 -20.35 -1.77
CA LEU A 134 10.49 -19.65 -0.52
C LEU A 134 11.97 -19.28 -0.37
N ALA A 135 12.88 -20.22 -0.63
CA ALA A 135 14.33 -19.97 -0.60
C ALA A 135 14.79 -18.97 -1.67
N THR A 136 14.23 -19.07 -2.88
CA THR A 136 14.53 -18.12 -3.95
C THR A 136 14.03 -16.71 -3.61
N LEU A 137 12.81 -16.60 -3.10
CA LEU A 137 12.17 -15.32 -2.77
C LEU A 137 12.89 -14.63 -1.59
N LEU A 138 13.12 -15.36 -0.49
CA LEU A 138 13.62 -14.76 0.76
C LEU A 138 15.14 -14.68 0.82
N TRP A 139 15.85 -15.68 0.31
CA TRP A 139 17.31 -15.79 0.47
C TRP A 139 18.07 -15.69 -0.85
N ASN A 140 17.35 -15.66 -1.99
CA ASN A 140 17.98 -15.74 -3.32
C ASN A 140 18.98 -16.90 -3.40
N SER A 141 18.56 -18.06 -2.86
CA SER A 141 19.41 -19.25 -2.67
C SER A 141 18.58 -20.52 -2.80
N THR A 142 19.22 -21.68 -2.64
CA THR A 142 18.56 -22.98 -2.56
C THR A 142 17.95 -23.20 -1.16
N PRO A 143 16.93 -24.07 -1.04
CA PRO A 143 16.39 -24.48 0.27
C PRO A 143 17.49 -25.03 1.18
N ASP A 144 17.39 -24.77 2.48
CA ASP A 144 18.24 -25.39 3.48
C ASP A 144 17.68 -26.74 3.95
N ASP A 145 18.46 -27.48 4.75
CA ASP A 145 18.12 -28.85 5.14
C ASP A 145 16.77 -28.97 5.86
N GLU A 146 16.44 -28.01 6.73
CA GLU A 146 15.15 -27.97 7.44
C GLU A 146 13.98 -27.81 6.46
N LEU A 147 14.10 -26.88 5.51
CA LEU A 147 13.08 -26.64 4.50
C LEU A 147 12.95 -27.81 3.51
N LEU A 148 14.08 -28.46 3.17
CA LEU A 148 14.09 -29.68 2.36
C LEU A 148 13.43 -30.85 3.09
N GLN A 149 13.65 -30.99 4.40
CA GLN A 149 13.02 -32.02 5.21
C GLN A 149 11.50 -31.81 5.28
N ASP A 150 11.04 -30.57 5.50
CA ASP A 150 9.61 -30.26 5.43
C ASP A 150 9.01 -30.57 4.06
N ALA A 151 9.75 -30.26 2.99
CA ALA A 151 9.33 -30.57 1.63
C ALA A 151 9.20 -32.07 1.36
N GLN A 152 10.18 -32.87 1.79
CA GLN A 152 10.18 -34.33 1.64
C GLN A 152 8.99 -35.00 2.33
N HIS A 153 8.57 -34.46 3.48
CA HIS A 153 7.42 -34.96 4.24
C HIS A 153 6.09 -34.28 3.87
N ASN A 154 6.07 -33.50 2.79
CA ASN A 154 4.92 -32.73 2.31
C ASN A 154 4.28 -31.78 3.34
N ARG A 155 5.06 -31.31 4.34
CA ARG A 155 4.55 -30.47 5.44
C ARG A 155 4.31 -29.02 5.04
N LEU A 156 4.97 -28.52 3.98
CA LEU A 156 4.84 -27.13 3.55
C LEU A 156 3.49 -26.79 2.89
N THR A 157 2.61 -27.78 2.70
CA THR A 157 1.21 -27.54 2.33
C THR A 157 0.34 -27.13 3.51
N ASP A 158 0.78 -27.40 4.74
CA ASP A 158 0.14 -26.93 5.96
C ASP A 158 0.47 -25.43 6.16
N PRO A 159 -0.53 -24.54 6.19
CA PRO A 159 -0.32 -23.10 6.37
C PRO A 159 0.47 -22.76 7.64
N ALA A 160 0.26 -23.48 8.74
CA ALA A 160 0.95 -23.21 10.01
C ALA A 160 2.44 -23.56 9.93
N VAL A 161 2.79 -24.67 9.26
CA VAL A 161 4.19 -25.05 9.04
C VAL A 161 4.86 -24.06 8.09
N LEU A 162 4.19 -23.69 6.99
CA LEU A 162 4.72 -22.74 6.03
C LEU A 162 4.98 -21.37 6.66
N GLU A 163 4.03 -20.84 7.43
CA GLU A 163 4.23 -19.58 8.16
C GLU A 163 5.38 -19.67 9.17
N GLY A 164 5.52 -20.82 9.85
CA GLY A 164 6.67 -21.10 10.72
C GLY A 164 8.01 -21.03 9.99
N GLN A 165 8.09 -21.64 8.81
CA GLN A 165 9.29 -21.57 7.96
C GLN A 165 9.56 -20.15 7.46
N VAL A 166 8.53 -19.42 7.01
CA VAL A 166 8.68 -18.01 6.62
C VAL A 166 9.25 -17.19 7.77
N ARG A 167 8.70 -17.32 8.98
CA ARG A 167 9.18 -16.60 10.16
C ARG A 167 10.64 -16.90 10.49
N ARG A 168 11.02 -18.18 10.49
CA ARG A 168 12.40 -18.62 10.70
C ARG A 168 13.33 -18.00 9.66
N MET A 169 12.93 -18.05 8.39
CA MET A 169 13.74 -17.56 7.28
C MET A 169 13.89 -16.04 7.26
N LEU A 170 12.88 -15.29 7.71
CA LEU A 170 12.96 -13.83 7.89
C LEU A 170 13.86 -13.41 9.05
N ALA A 171 14.00 -14.26 10.08
CA ALA A 171 14.91 -14.02 11.20
C ALA A 171 16.39 -14.20 10.81
N ASP A 172 16.68 -15.04 9.82
CA ASP A 172 18.03 -15.28 9.29
C ASP A 172 18.60 -14.03 8.57
N ASP A 173 19.91 -13.84 8.63
CA ASP A 173 20.58 -12.70 7.98
C ASP A 173 20.53 -12.77 6.45
N ARG A 174 20.33 -13.95 5.87
CA ARG A 174 20.10 -14.12 4.42
C ARG A 174 18.85 -13.37 3.95
N ALA A 175 17.88 -13.05 4.82
CA ALA A 175 16.71 -12.24 4.49
C ALA A 175 17.05 -10.80 4.05
N GLN A 176 18.27 -10.32 4.28
CA GLN A 176 18.77 -9.07 3.71
C GLN A 176 18.71 -9.08 2.17
N ALA A 177 18.90 -10.26 1.55
CA ALA A 177 18.77 -10.40 0.10
C ALA A 177 17.36 -10.04 -0.39
N PHE A 178 16.31 -10.44 0.35
CA PHE A 178 14.94 -10.07 0.03
C PHE A 178 14.73 -8.56 0.10
N VAL A 179 15.24 -7.89 1.13
CA VAL A 179 15.15 -6.43 1.24
C VAL A 179 15.82 -5.74 0.06
N ALA A 180 17.05 -6.13 -0.26
CA ALA A 180 17.81 -5.54 -1.35
C ALA A 180 17.22 -5.80 -2.75
N ARG A 181 16.59 -6.96 -2.98
CA ARG A 181 16.13 -7.39 -4.31
C ARG A 181 14.65 -7.14 -4.57
N PHE A 182 13.83 -7.08 -3.53
CA PHE A 182 12.40 -6.77 -3.65
C PHE A 182 12.13 -5.31 -3.31
N PHE A 183 12.40 -4.90 -2.06
CA PHE A 183 11.97 -3.59 -1.58
C PHE A 183 12.70 -2.43 -2.23
N PHE A 184 14.03 -2.51 -2.40
CA PHE A 184 14.79 -1.40 -3.00
C PHE A 184 14.38 -1.13 -4.46
N PRO A 185 14.26 -2.13 -5.35
CA PRO A 185 13.72 -1.93 -6.69
C PRO A 185 12.25 -1.49 -6.69
N TRP A 186 11.42 -2.09 -5.84
CA TRP A 186 10.01 -1.72 -5.75
C TRP A 186 9.85 -0.26 -5.34
N LEU A 187 10.57 0.22 -4.32
CA LEU A 187 10.53 1.60 -3.82
C LEU A 187 11.30 2.59 -4.70
N GLN A 188 11.93 2.11 -5.78
CA GLN A 188 12.80 2.88 -6.68
C GLN A 188 14.00 3.54 -5.98
N LEU A 189 14.59 2.85 -5.00
CA LEU A 189 15.77 3.30 -4.26
C LEU A 189 17.07 3.12 -5.06
N ASP A 190 17.03 2.50 -6.23
CA ASP A 190 18.11 2.58 -7.22
C ASP A 190 18.43 4.03 -7.60
N LYS A 191 17.41 4.90 -7.64
CA LYS A 191 17.57 6.34 -7.86
C LYS A 191 18.33 7.04 -6.74
N LEU A 192 18.28 6.50 -5.52
CA LEU A 192 19.03 7.05 -4.39
C LEU A 192 20.52 7.02 -4.71
N ALA A 193 21.05 5.90 -5.21
CA ALA A 193 22.47 5.75 -5.55
C ALA A 193 22.95 6.73 -6.64
N ALA A 194 22.04 7.21 -7.49
CA ALA A 194 22.31 8.22 -8.51
C ALA A 194 22.11 9.67 -8.02
N ALA A 195 21.58 9.88 -6.82
CA ALA A 195 21.35 11.21 -6.28
C ALA A 195 22.69 11.87 -5.94
N ASP A 196 22.92 13.05 -6.52
CA ASP A 196 24.11 13.89 -6.27
C ASP A 196 23.70 15.34 -5.98
N PRO A 197 23.11 15.61 -4.80
CA PRO A 197 22.74 16.96 -4.39
C PRO A 197 23.90 17.96 -4.53
N ASP A 198 23.64 19.07 -5.22
CA ASP A 198 24.62 20.13 -5.42
C ASP A 198 24.96 20.81 -4.07
N LYS A 199 26.23 20.73 -3.67
CA LYS A 199 26.75 21.31 -2.43
C LYS A 199 26.55 22.83 -2.33
N LYS A 200 26.33 23.52 -3.44
CA LYS A 200 25.93 24.94 -3.44
C LYS A 200 24.63 25.16 -2.67
N TYR A 201 23.67 24.25 -2.80
CA TYR A 201 22.36 24.34 -2.15
C TYR A 201 22.25 23.45 -0.91
N PHE A 202 23.04 22.36 -0.86
CA PHE A 202 23.05 21.39 0.23
C PHE A 202 24.49 21.23 0.76
N PRO A 203 25.06 22.24 1.45
CA PRO A 203 26.46 22.21 1.88
C PRO A 203 26.76 21.09 2.89
N ASP A 204 25.75 20.67 3.66
CA ASP A 204 25.85 19.59 4.64
C ASP A 204 25.75 18.19 4.00
N TYR A 205 25.50 18.10 2.68
CA TYR A 205 25.42 16.82 1.99
C TYR A 205 26.82 16.24 1.73
N ASP A 206 26.93 14.95 2.02
CA ASP A 206 28.02 14.11 1.58
C ASP A 206 27.49 12.70 1.21
N PRO A 207 28.26 11.90 0.44
CA PRO A 207 27.83 10.56 0.05
C PRO A 207 27.55 9.62 1.23
N SER A 208 28.20 9.80 2.39
CA SER A 208 27.96 8.95 3.56
C SER A 208 26.59 9.21 4.19
N LEU A 209 26.02 10.41 4.06
CA LEU A 209 24.65 10.69 4.45
C LEU A 209 23.66 9.85 3.62
N ARG A 210 23.90 9.74 2.31
CA ARG A 210 23.10 8.91 1.42
C ARG A 210 23.21 7.42 1.75
N ASP A 211 24.42 6.95 2.05
CA ASP A 211 24.64 5.57 2.49
C ASP A 211 23.92 5.30 3.82
N SER A 212 23.92 6.28 4.74
CA SER A 212 23.16 6.19 5.98
C SER A 212 21.65 6.12 5.74
N PHE A 213 21.10 6.89 4.80
CA PHE A 213 19.67 6.76 4.43
C PHE A 213 19.32 5.38 3.88
N ALA A 214 20.18 4.82 3.02
CA ALA A 214 19.97 3.47 2.51
C ALA A 214 19.97 2.45 3.66
N LYS A 215 20.91 2.59 4.60
CA LYS A 215 21.00 1.69 5.76
C LYS A 215 19.83 1.82 6.74
N GLU A 216 19.32 3.04 6.97
CA GLU A 216 18.09 3.27 7.74
C GLU A 216 16.93 2.46 7.15
N THR A 217 16.67 2.61 5.85
CA THR A 217 15.56 1.93 5.18
C THR A 217 15.73 0.42 5.18
N GLU A 218 16.95 -0.07 4.95
CA GLU A 218 17.27 -1.50 5.02
C GLU A 218 16.93 -2.09 6.41
N LEU A 219 17.43 -1.46 7.48
CA LEU A 219 17.19 -1.91 8.86
C LEU A 219 15.71 -1.77 9.26
N PHE A 220 15.06 -0.70 8.81
CA PHE A 220 13.63 -0.50 9.02
C PHE A 220 12.81 -1.64 8.42
N LEU A 221 13.06 -1.98 7.14
CA LEU A 221 12.36 -3.06 6.45
C LEU A 221 12.67 -4.43 7.05
N LEU A 222 13.92 -4.71 7.41
CA LEU A 222 14.30 -5.93 8.12
C LEU A 222 13.56 -6.06 9.45
N SER A 223 13.47 -4.98 10.23
CA SER A 223 12.73 -4.97 11.48
C SER A 223 11.24 -5.20 11.28
N GLN A 224 10.64 -4.62 10.23
CA GLN A 224 9.22 -4.82 9.91
C GLN A 224 8.92 -6.30 9.60
N LEU A 225 9.80 -6.95 8.83
CA LEU A 225 9.70 -8.37 8.49
C LEU A 225 9.95 -9.28 9.70
N ARG A 226 11.01 -9.03 10.47
CA ARG A 226 11.41 -9.85 11.64
C ARG A 226 10.42 -9.76 12.79
N ASP A 227 9.85 -8.58 13.03
CA ASP A 227 8.84 -8.37 14.05
C ASP A 227 7.42 -8.79 13.58
N ASP A 228 7.29 -9.30 12.35
CA ASP A 228 6.02 -9.73 11.74
C ASP A 228 4.92 -8.64 11.84
N ARG A 229 5.28 -7.41 11.45
CA ARG A 229 4.36 -6.26 11.50
C ARG A 229 3.24 -6.38 10.45
N ASP A 230 2.18 -5.59 10.64
CA ASP A 230 1.21 -5.39 9.55
C ASP A 230 1.92 -4.56 8.46
N PRO A 231 1.92 -4.97 7.18
CA PRO A 231 2.55 -4.20 6.11
C PRO A 231 2.14 -2.73 6.07
N ILE A 232 0.92 -2.36 6.49
CA ILE A 232 0.46 -0.96 6.53
C ILE A 232 1.31 -0.10 7.47
N GLU A 233 2.00 -0.73 8.43
CA GLU A 233 2.89 -0.06 9.39
C GLU A 233 4.10 0.59 8.70
N LEU A 234 4.46 0.16 7.48
CA LEU A 234 5.46 0.85 6.65
C LEU A 234 5.19 2.36 6.51
N TRP A 235 3.93 2.79 6.62
CA TRP A 235 3.52 4.19 6.47
C TRP A 235 3.34 4.93 7.79
N THR A 236 3.24 4.20 8.90
CA THR A 236 2.79 4.75 10.19
C THR A 236 3.76 4.49 11.34
N ALA A 237 4.77 3.64 11.12
CA ALA A 237 5.75 3.27 12.12
C ALA A 237 6.30 4.50 12.85
N LYS A 238 6.17 4.49 14.17
CA LYS A 238 6.68 5.55 15.06
C LYS A 238 8.12 5.29 15.50
N TYR A 239 8.85 4.47 14.76
CA TYR A 239 10.26 4.21 14.99
C TYR A 239 11.03 4.19 13.68
N THR A 240 12.33 4.42 13.76
CA THR A 240 13.27 4.26 12.64
C THR A 240 14.64 3.82 13.16
N PHE A 241 15.65 3.70 12.28
CA PHE A 241 17.01 3.31 12.63
C PHE A 241 17.99 4.44 12.37
N LEU A 242 18.68 4.90 13.42
CA LEU A 242 19.56 6.07 13.35
C LEU A 242 20.95 5.76 13.90
N ASN A 243 21.96 6.28 13.22
CA ASN A 243 23.28 6.57 13.79
C ASN A 243 23.37 8.07 14.15
N GLU A 244 24.52 8.52 14.66
CA GLU A 244 24.72 9.94 15.02
C GLU A 244 24.54 10.90 13.83
N GLN A 245 24.99 10.52 12.63
CA GLN A 245 24.86 11.35 11.43
C GLN A 245 23.37 11.62 11.10
N LEU A 246 22.55 10.58 11.02
CA LEU A 246 21.12 10.73 10.76
C LEU A 246 20.38 11.41 11.90
N ALA A 247 20.77 11.13 13.14
CA ALA A 247 20.16 11.78 14.30
C ALA A 247 20.37 13.29 14.27
N ARG A 248 21.59 13.76 13.94
CA ARG A 248 21.86 15.18 13.67
C ARG A 248 21.03 15.70 12.51
N HIS A 249 21.00 14.99 11.38
CA HIS A 249 20.25 15.38 10.19
C HIS A 249 18.74 15.51 10.43
N TYR A 250 18.17 14.66 11.26
CA TYR A 250 16.74 14.68 11.62
C TYR A 250 16.44 15.57 12.83
N GLY A 251 17.45 16.10 13.51
CA GLY A 251 17.31 16.87 14.74
C GLY A 251 16.71 16.03 15.87
N ILE A 252 17.20 14.81 16.04
CA ILE A 252 16.86 13.88 17.12
C ILE A 252 18.06 13.82 18.08
N PRO A 253 17.93 14.30 19.33
CA PRO A 253 19.05 14.38 20.27
C PRO A 253 19.42 13.01 20.85
N ASN A 254 20.53 12.97 21.60
CA ASN A 254 20.94 11.84 22.45
C ASN A 254 21.31 10.52 21.70
N ILE A 255 21.76 10.62 20.44
CA ILE A 255 22.30 9.49 19.68
C ILE A 255 23.75 9.80 19.32
N THR A 256 24.68 8.93 19.70
CA THR A 256 26.12 9.11 19.50
C THR A 256 26.77 7.86 18.91
N GLY A 257 27.78 8.05 18.08
CA GLY A 257 28.54 7.00 17.41
C GLY A 257 27.95 6.53 16.07
N PRO A 258 28.73 5.73 15.31
CA PRO A 258 28.38 5.30 13.95
C PRO A 258 27.34 4.16 13.92
N GLN A 259 27.07 3.53 15.07
CA GLN A 259 26.18 2.37 15.18
C GLN A 259 24.71 2.78 15.01
N PHE A 260 24.00 2.10 14.12
CA PHE A 260 22.56 2.24 13.98
C PHE A 260 21.83 1.60 15.15
N ARG A 261 20.79 2.28 15.64
CA ARG A 261 19.88 1.75 16.66
C ARG A 261 18.44 2.08 16.32
N ARG A 262 17.52 1.20 16.74
CA ARG A 262 16.08 1.48 16.68
C ARG A 262 15.76 2.62 17.64
N VAL A 263 15.08 3.65 17.17
CA VAL A 263 14.72 4.85 17.92
C VAL A 263 13.25 5.18 17.67
N GLU A 264 12.50 5.43 18.74
CA GLU A 264 11.14 6.01 18.63
C GLU A 264 11.26 7.45 18.11
N VAL A 265 10.52 7.75 17.04
CA VAL A 265 10.56 9.07 16.42
C VAL A 265 9.60 10.00 17.15
N SER A 266 10.15 10.97 17.89
CA SER A 266 9.38 11.99 18.61
C SER A 266 8.66 12.98 17.69
N LYS A 267 9.15 13.09 16.45
CA LYS A 267 8.65 13.98 15.41
C LYS A 267 7.66 13.23 14.52
N PRO A 268 6.34 13.52 14.59
CA PRO A 268 5.33 12.76 13.85
C PRO A 268 5.55 12.81 12.34
N GLU A 269 6.14 13.88 11.80
CA GLU A 269 6.49 14.03 10.38
C GLU A 269 7.52 13.00 9.88
N ARG A 270 8.28 12.37 10.78
CA ARG A 270 9.30 11.36 10.44
C ARG A 270 8.79 9.92 10.49
N ALA A 271 7.52 9.70 10.77
CA ALA A 271 6.98 8.35 10.90
C ALA A 271 6.78 7.66 9.53
N GLY A 272 7.16 6.38 9.48
CA GLY A 272 7.09 5.53 8.28
C GLY A 272 8.01 5.97 7.13
N LEU A 273 7.85 5.31 5.99
CA LEU A 273 8.67 5.52 4.78
C LEU A 273 8.66 6.96 4.28
N LEU A 274 7.52 7.66 4.37
CA LEU A 274 7.43 9.05 3.88
C LEU A 274 8.25 10.04 4.71
N GLY A 275 8.66 9.66 5.93
CA GLY A 275 9.53 10.45 6.80
C GLY A 275 11.03 10.19 6.60
N GLN A 276 11.40 9.11 5.91
CA GLN A 276 12.80 8.69 5.72
C GLN A 276 13.50 9.49 4.62
N GLY A 277 14.78 9.79 4.87
CA GLY A 277 15.61 10.58 3.95
C GLY A 277 15.85 9.91 2.61
N SER A 278 15.85 8.57 2.56
CA SER A 278 16.01 7.78 1.33
C SER A 278 14.89 8.07 0.33
N ILE A 279 13.63 8.03 0.78
CA ILE A 279 12.45 8.32 -0.05
C ILE A 279 12.44 9.79 -0.46
N LEU A 280 12.69 10.69 0.50
CA LEU A 280 12.70 12.13 0.26
C LEU A 280 13.78 12.54 -0.76
N MET A 281 14.96 11.95 -0.69
CA MET A 281 16.06 12.19 -1.62
C MET A 281 15.79 11.53 -2.98
N ALA A 282 15.36 10.27 -3.02
CA ALA A 282 15.10 9.55 -4.28
C ALA A 282 13.93 10.15 -5.10
N THR A 283 13.05 10.90 -4.44
CA THR A 283 11.91 11.60 -5.07
C THR A 283 12.15 13.10 -5.30
N SER A 284 13.37 13.58 -5.05
CA SER A 284 13.79 14.96 -5.33
C SER A 284 14.65 15.04 -6.59
N ARG A 285 14.77 16.24 -7.16
CA ARG A 285 15.70 16.50 -8.28
C ARG A 285 17.07 16.86 -7.73
N HIS A 286 18.11 16.30 -8.35
CA HIS A 286 19.52 16.57 -8.03
C HIS A 286 20.31 16.91 -9.30
N GLN A 287 19.64 17.38 -10.37
CA GLN A 287 20.31 17.74 -11.61
C GLN A 287 21.07 19.06 -11.43
N HIS A 288 22.34 19.07 -11.82
CA HIS A 288 23.21 20.26 -11.81
C HIS A 288 22.61 21.38 -12.68
N GLY A 289 22.53 22.62 -12.14
CA GLY A 289 21.99 23.78 -12.85
C GLY A 289 21.14 24.71 -11.97
N VAL A 290 20.31 25.55 -12.61
CA VAL A 290 19.40 26.49 -11.91
C VAL A 290 18.41 25.80 -10.99
N ASP A 291 18.16 24.51 -11.22
CA ASP A 291 17.12 23.75 -10.50
C ASP A 291 17.66 22.85 -9.38
N ALA A 292 18.97 22.82 -9.15
CA ALA A 292 19.60 21.82 -8.28
C ALA A 292 19.25 21.97 -6.79
N GLY A 293 18.61 23.08 -6.39
CA GLY A 293 18.13 23.31 -5.03
C GLY A 293 16.66 22.97 -4.78
N TYR A 294 15.91 22.55 -5.80
CA TYR A 294 14.46 22.35 -5.67
C TYR A 294 14.05 20.90 -5.43
N THR A 295 12.97 20.75 -4.66
CA THR A 295 12.21 19.51 -4.57
C THR A 295 11.34 19.34 -5.82
N THR A 296 10.66 18.20 -5.95
CA THR A 296 9.72 17.96 -7.05
C THR A 296 8.42 17.36 -6.53
N PRO A 297 7.43 18.22 -6.19
CA PRO A 297 6.12 17.75 -5.72
C PRO A 297 5.48 16.74 -6.67
N ALA A 298 5.61 16.95 -7.98
CA ALA A 298 5.11 16.01 -8.99
C ALA A 298 5.68 14.59 -8.83
N THR A 299 7.00 14.46 -8.65
CA THR A 299 7.68 13.17 -8.47
C THR A 299 7.26 12.51 -7.15
N ARG A 300 7.19 13.29 -6.06
CA ARG A 300 6.73 12.82 -4.74
C ARG A 300 5.29 12.31 -4.78
N ALA A 301 4.39 13.07 -5.41
CA ALA A 301 3.00 12.69 -5.63
C ALA A 301 2.87 11.38 -6.42
N ILE A 302 3.59 11.28 -7.54
CA ILE A 302 3.60 10.08 -8.38
C ILE A 302 4.12 8.89 -7.58
N TRP A 303 5.17 9.07 -6.78
CA TRP A 303 5.72 8.03 -5.92
C TRP A 303 4.66 7.52 -4.92
N ILE A 304 3.98 8.39 -4.17
CA ILE A 304 2.91 7.99 -3.24
C ILE A 304 1.80 7.22 -3.98
N ARG A 305 1.37 7.74 -5.13
CA ARG A 305 0.29 7.14 -5.91
C ARG A 305 0.64 5.73 -6.41
N MET A 306 1.89 5.47 -6.76
CA MET A 306 2.33 4.17 -7.24
C MET A 306 2.57 3.17 -6.11
N HIS A 307 3.18 3.61 -4.99
CA HIS A 307 3.65 2.69 -3.95
C HIS A 307 2.63 2.50 -2.82
N PHE A 308 1.82 3.52 -2.51
CA PHE A 308 0.70 3.40 -1.58
C PHE A 308 -0.58 2.99 -2.31
N LEU A 309 -0.99 3.77 -3.32
CA LEU A 309 -2.33 3.61 -3.91
C LEU A 309 -2.39 2.56 -5.04
N GLY A 310 -1.24 2.07 -5.54
CA GLY A 310 -1.19 1.11 -6.65
C GLY A 310 -1.72 1.65 -7.98
N ALA A 311 -1.95 2.96 -8.08
CA ALA A 311 -2.58 3.57 -9.23
C ALA A 311 -1.52 4.26 -10.10
N ARG A 312 -1.41 3.81 -11.35
CA ARG A 312 -0.55 4.45 -12.36
C ARG A 312 -1.15 5.78 -12.81
N PRO A 313 -0.41 6.91 -12.78
CA PRO A 313 -0.92 8.18 -13.31
C PRO A 313 -1.18 8.06 -14.82
N PRO A 314 -2.07 8.89 -15.40
CA PRO A 314 -2.25 8.96 -16.85
C PRO A 314 -0.89 9.19 -17.54
N GLY A 315 -0.68 8.55 -18.69
CA GLY A 315 0.48 8.85 -19.52
C GLY A 315 0.45 10.30 -20.00
N ALA A 316 1.61 10.84 -20.38
CA ALA A 316 1.66 12.14 -21.05
C ALA A 316 0.82 12.09 -22.34
N PHE A 317 0.08 13.17 -22.63
CA PHE A 317 -0.70 13.25 -23.86
C PHE A 317 0.23 13.28 -25.08
N PRO A 318 -0.19 12.71 -26.23
CA PRO A 318 0.47 12.97 -27.50
C PRO A 318 0.56 14.49 -27.71
N ASN A 319 1.77 14.99 -27.98
CA ASN A 319 2.07 16.42 -28.16
C ASN A 319 1.90 17.31 -26.91
N ALA A 320 1.81 16.73 -25.70
CA ALA A 320 2.05 17.50 -24.49
C ALA A 320 3.47 18.05 -24.59
N GLN A 321 3.60 19.33 -24.94
CA GLN A 321 4.87 19.99 -24.76
C GLN A 321 5.11 20.08 -23.26
N PRO A 322 6.32 19.73 -22.79
CA PRO A 322 6.72 20.19 -21.48
C PRO A 322 6.42 21.68 -21.47
N ALA A 323 5.59 22.15 -20.54
CA ALA A 323 5.71 23.55 -20.17
C ALA A 323 7.20 23.67 -19.85
N LYS A 324 7.98 24.38 -20.69
CA LYS A 324 9.31 24.78 -20.28
C LYS A 324 9.07 25.41 -18.91
N PRO A 325 9.60 24.86 -17.80
CA PRO A 325 9.62 25.62 -16.58
C PRO A 325 10.68 26.69 -16.83
N GLU A 326 10.36 27.70 -17.64
CA GLU A 326 11.17 28.92 -17.76
C GLU A 326 10.98 29.81 -16.54
N LEU A 327 10.35 29.29 -15.48
CA LEU A 327 10.16 29.97 -14.22
C LEU A 327 10.56 29.00 -13.11
N PRO A 328 11.43 29.39 -12.17
CA PRO A 328 11.65 28.60 -10.96
C PRO A 328 10.29 28.31 -10.35
N ILE A 329 10.18 27.16 -9.68
CA ILE A 329 9.01 26.91 -8.84
C ILE A 329 8.89 28.17 -7.96
N THR A 330 7.84 29.00 -8.00
CA THR A 330 7.57 30.08 -7.03
C THR A 330 6.57 29.57 -5.98
N PRO A 331 6.27 30.29 -4.88
CA PRO A 331 5.14 29.94 -4.02
C PRO A 331 3.83 29.86 -4.81
N GLN A 332 3.72 30.64 -5.89
CA GLN A 332 2.61 30.61 -6.82
C GLN A 332 2.67 29.45 -7.83
N THR A 333 3.80 28.77 -8.06
CA THR A 333 3.85 27.57 -8.93
C THR A 333 3.92 26.23 -8.16
N ARG A 334 4.06 26.30 -6.83
CA ARG A 334 3.53 25.26 -5.94
C ARG A 334 2.03 25.17 -6.04
N THR A 335 1.36 26.19 -6.59
CA THR A 335 -0.02 26.04 -7.01
C THR A 335 -0.09 25.21 -8.29
N LEU A 336 -1.27 24.67 -8.55
CA LEU A 336 -1.52 23.86 -9.72
C LEU A 336 -1.31 24.70 -10.99
N PRO A 337 -0.88 24.08 -12.12
CA PRO A 337 -0.65 24.80 -13.36
C PRO A 337 -1.93 25.51 -13.84
N ALA A 338 -1.82 26.49 -14.75
CA ALA A 338 -2.99 27.17 -15.31
C ALA A 338 -3.92 26.22 -16.11
N GLN A 339 -5.12 26.71 -16.45
CA GLN A 339 -6.02 26.02 -17.37
C GLN A 339 -5.34 25.84 -18.75
N PRO A 340 -5.50 24.68 -19.42
CA PRO A 340 -6.32 23.52 -19.04
C PRO A 340 -5.60 22.46 -18.18
N CYS A 341 -4.29 22.61 -17.94
CA CYS A 341 -3.45 21.61 -17.24
C CYS A 341 -3.91 21.35 -15.80
N VAL A 342 -4.46 22.37 -15.13
CA VAL A 342 -4.97 22.28 -13.75
C VAL A 342 -5.97 21.15 -13.56
N ASN A 343 -6.79 20.85 -14.58
CA ASN A 343 -7.90 19.90 -14.49
C ASN A 343 -7.40 18.48 -14.27
N CYS A 344 -6.22 18.15 -14.81
CA CYS A 344 -5.59 16.86 -14.59
C CYS A 344 -4.73 16.87 -13.32
N HIS A 345 -3.89 17.90 -13.15
CA HIS A 345 -2.88 17.94 -12.09
C HIS A 345 -3.47 18.00 -10.67
N ARG A 346 -4.69 18.55 -10.52
CA ARG A 346 -5.46 18.53 -9.26
C ARG A 346 -5.66 17.14 -8.68
N ASN A 347 -5.61 16.10 -9.52
CA ASN A 347 -5.85 14.72 -9.11
C ASN A 347 -4.60 14.02 -8.52
N PHE A 348 -3.43 14.65 -8.53
CA PHE A 348 -2.20 14.01 -8.04
C PHE A 348 -1.20 14.95 -7.38
N PHE A 349 -0.94 16.14 -7.93
CA PHE A 349 0.07 17.07 -7.39
C PHE A 349 -0.09 17.39 -5.89
N PRO A 350 -1.31 17.56 -5.34
CA PRO A 350 -1.48 17.83 -3.91
C PRO A 350 -0.77 16.84 -2.98
N LEU A 351 -0.70 15.55 -3.34
CA LEU A 351 -0.01 14.54 -2.53
C LEU A 351 1.47 14.87 -2.32
N GLY A 352 2.09 15.53 -3.30
CA GLY A 352 3.49 15.95 -3.23
C GLY A 352 3.71 17.21 -2.40
N TYR A 353 2.74 18.14 -2.40
CA TYR A 353 2.82 19.38 -1.61
C TYR A 353 2.90 19.09 -0.11
N ALA A 354 2.20 18.07 0.37
CA ALA A 354 2.28 17.63 1.77
C ALA A 354 3.70 17.27 2.25
N LEU A 355 4.64 17.00 1.32
CA LEU A 355 6.02 16.67 1.64
C LEU A 355 6.95 17.87 1.51
N GLU A 356 6.47 19.04 1.11
CA GLU A 356 7.31 20.20 0.81
C GLU A 356 7.98 20.82 2.04
N ASN A 357 7.56 20.47 3.25
CA ASN A 357 8.33 20.76 4.45
C ASN A 357 9.63 19.95 4.56
N PHE A 358 9.90 19.03 3.63
CA PHE A 358 11.20 18.38 3.47
C PHE A 358 11.93 18.91 2.23
N ASP A 359 13.19 19.34 2.40
CA ASP A 359 14.06 19.75 1.30
C ASP A 359 14.55 18.55 0.44
N GLY A 360 15.42 18.82 -0.53
CA GLY A 360 15.92 17.81 -1.47
C GLY A 360 16.70 16.67 -0.81
N ILE A 361 17.29 16.90 0.37
CA ILE A 361 18.01 15.88 1.16
C ILE A 361 17.21 15.44 2.40
N GLY A 362 15.93 15.77 2.44
CA GLY A 362 15.01 15.34 3.48
C GLY A 362 15.17 16.06 4.82
N ARG A 363 15.78 17.25 4.90
CA ARG A 363 15.74 18.10 6.12
C ARG A 363 14.40 18.81 6.23
N TRP A 364 13.96 19.03 7.46
CA TRP A 364 12.75 19.81 7.71
C TRP A 364 12.99 21.29 7.43
N ARG A 365 12.00 21.97 6.83
CA ARG A 365 12.02 23.40 6.51
C ARG A 365 10.62 24.02 6.60
N THR A 366 10.58 25.29 6.98
CA THR A 366 9.37 26.14 6.94
C THR A 366 9.44 27.17 5.82
N GLU A 367 10.62 27.40 5.27
CA GLU A 367 10.89 28.30 4.14
C GLU A 367 11.82 27.62 3.13
N ASP A 368 11.82 28.08 1.89
CA ASP A 368 12.85 27.82 0.90
C ASP A 368 13.22 29.08 0.12
N GLN A 369 13.94 28.89 -0.99
CA GLN A 369 14.34 29.91 -1.94
C GLN A 369 13.16 30.74 -2.50
N LEU A 370 11.92 30.30 -2.26
CA LEU A 370 10.70 30.85 -2.82
C LEU A 370 9.88 31.57 -1.75
N GLY A 371 10.10 31.25 -0.47
CA GLY A 371 9.41 31.83 0.68
C GLY A 371 8.82 30.74 1.57
N ALA A 372 7.75 31.08 2.28
CA ALA A 372 7.07 30.14 3.18
C ALA A 372 6.56 28.90 2.42
N VAL A 373 6.72 27.74 3.06
CA VAL A 373 6.20 26.47 2.54
C VAL A 373 4.69 26.38 2.74
N ASP A 374 3.98 26.15 1.64
CA ASP A 374 2.59 25.70 1.67
C ASP A 374 2.56 24.19 1.41
N ALA A 375 2.21 23.42 2.44
CA ALA A 375 2.06 21.97 2.38
C ALA A 375 0.59 21.52 2.38
N SER A 376 -0.34 22.46 2.17
CA SER A 376 -1.76 22.17 2.12
C SER A 376 -2.16 21.57 0.76
N GLY A 377 -3.25 20.81 0.80
CA GLY A 377 -3.82 20.18 -0.38
C GLY A 377 -5.14 19.51 -0.07
N ALA A 378 -5.72 18.88 -1.09
CA ALA A 378 -6.87 18.02 -0.93
C ALA A 378 -6.65 16.72 -1.72
N PHE A 379 -7.20 15.64 -1.18
CA PHE A 379 -7.29 14.38 -1.91
C PHE A 379 -8.32 14.49 -3.03
N VAL A 380 -8.36 13.49 -3.92
CA VAL A 380 -9.22 13.53 -5.12
C VAL A 380 -10.71 13.56 -4.76
N ASP A 381 -11.08 13.04 -3.59
CA ASP A 381 -12.44 13.09 -3.04
C ASP A 381 -12.79 14.44 -2.37
N GLY A 382 -11.84 15.37 -2.28
CA GLY A 382 -12.00 16.67 -1.64
C GLY A 382 -11.55 16.73 -0.18
N THR A 383 -11.12 15.61 0.43
CA THR A 383 -10.64 15.58 1.81
C THR A 383 -9.40 16.48 1.95
N PRO A 384 -9.45 17.55 2.76
CA PRO A 384 -8.31 18.44 2.92
C PRO A 384 -7.22 17.80 3.79
N PHE A 385 -5.98 18.23 3.57
CA PHE A 385 -4.85 17.92 4.44
C PHE A 385 -3.85 19.08 4.45
N ASN A 386 -3.09 19.19 5.53
CA ASN A 386 -1.94 20.07 5.65
C ASN A 386 -0.71 19.30 6.14
N GLY A 387 0.24 19.11 5.23
CA GLY A 387 1.47 18.38 5.51
C GLY A 387 1.33 16.86 5.60
N ILE A 388 2.48 16.21 5.77
CA ILE A 388 2.64 14.76 5.74
C ILE A 388 1.85 13.99 6.81
N VAL A 389 1.59 14.60 7.97
CA VAL A 389 0.88 13.95 9.07
C VAL A 389 -0.59 13.73 8.70
N GLU A 390 -1.26 14.78 8.24
CA GLU A 390 -2.66 14.71 7.80
C GLU A 390 -2.77 13.92 6.48
N LEU A 391 -1.83 14.08 5.55
CA LEU A 391 -1.79 13.26 4.33
C LEU A 391 -1.80 11.76 4.66
N ARG A 392 -1.00 11.30 5.64
CA ARG A 392 -1.02 9.89 6.02
C ARG A 392 -2.37 9.45 6.56
N GLN A 393 -3.06 10.29 7.33
CA GLN A 393 -4.41 9.99 7.80
C GLN A 393 -5.39 9.82 6.63
N VAL A 394 -5.27 10.66 5.60
CA VAL A 394 -6.03 10.52 4.35
C VAL A 394 -5.71 9.21 3.63
N LEU A 395 -4.42 8.88 3.44
CA LEU A 395 -4.01 7.63 2.79
C LEU A 395 -4.52 6.39 3.53
N LEU A 396 -4.53 6.42 4.86
CA LEU A 396 -5.04 5.33 5.70
C LEU A 396 -6.56 5.11 5.60
N GLN A 397 -7.29 5.99 4.91
CA GLN A 397 -8.69 5.71 4.53
C GLN A 397 -8.77 4.69 3.37
N TYR A 398 -7.67 4.42 2.67
CA TYR A 398 -7.55 3.49 1.54
C TYR A 398 -6.55 2.35 1.81
N PRO A 399 -6.65 1.63 2.95
CA PRO A 399 -5.65 0.61 3.32
C PRO A 399 -5.65 -0.56 2.35
N ASP A 400 -6.79 -0.86 1.73
CA ASP A 400 -6.93 -1.95 0.75
C ASP A 400 -6.17 -1.67 -0.55
N ALA A 401 -6.01 -0.40 -0.92
CA ALA A 401 -5.18 -0.02 -2.07
C ALA A 401 -3.72 -0.41 -1.82
N PHE A 402 -3.20 -0.09 -0.64
CA PHE A 402 -1.84 -0.46 -0.27
C PHE A 402 -1.67 -1.97 -0.11
N ARG A 403 -2.58 -2.64 0.61
CA ARG A 403 -2.53 -4.09 0.83
C ARG A 403 -2.57 -4.86 -0.49
N SER A 404 -3.46 -4.46 -1.41
CA SER A 404 -3.54 -5.07 -2.75
C SER A 404 -2.26 -4.80 -3.56
N THR A 405 -1.72 -3.58 -3.47
CA THR A 405 -0.46 -3.22 -4.13
C THR A 405 0.69 -4.09 -3.66
N ILE A 406 0.94 -4.18 -2.35
CA ILE A 406 2.08 -4.94 -1.83
C ILE A 406 1.93 -6.45 -2.11
N ALA A 407 0.73 -7.01 -1.95
CA ALA A 407 0.46 -8.40 -2.26
C ALA A 407 0.68 -8.71 -3.75
N GLU A 408 0.25 -7.82 -4.64
CA GLU A 408 0.49 -7.94 -6.08
C GLU A 408 1.99 -7.85 -6.41
N LYS A 409 2.73 -6.92 -5.81
CA LYS A 409 4.18 -6.80 -6.02
C LYS A 409 4.95 -8.02 -5.55
N LEU A 410 4.55 -8.61 -4.42
CA LEU A 410 5.13 -9.86 -3.93
C LEU A 410 4.86 -11.02 -4.91
N LEU A 411 3.65 -11.14 -5.45
CA LEU A 411 3.33 -12.16 -6.47
C LEU A 411 4.16 -12.00 -7.74
N VAL A 412 4.30 -10.77 -8.26
CA VAL A 412 5.18 -10.51 -9.42
C VAL A 412 6.60 -10.93 -9.11
N TYR A 413 7.16 -10.46 -7.99
CA TYR A 413 8.53 -10.76 -7.59
C TYR A 413 8.77 -12.26 -7.38
N SER A 414 7.82 -12.95 -6.74
CA SER A 414 7.88 -14.40 -6.52
C SER A 414 7.89 -15.19 -7.83
N SER A 415 7.26 -14.68 -8.89
CA SER A 415 7.20 -15.36 -10.19
C SER A 415 8.40 -15.04 -11.09
N SER A 416 8.89 -13.80 -11.09
CA SER A 416 9.88 -13.33 -12.07
C SER A 416 11.28 -13.05 -11.49
N GLY A 417 11.42 -13.01 -10.17
CA GLY A 417 12.63 -12.56 -9.49
C GLY A 417 12.93 -11.05 -9.65
N SER A 418 12.00 -10.28 -10.22
CA SER A 418 12.13 -8.84 -10.44
C SER A 418 10.79 -8.12 -10.24
N VAL A 419 10.85 -6.84 -9.88
CA VAL A 419 9.64 -6.05 -9.64
C VAL A 419 9.87 -4.60 -10.04
N THR A 420 8.83 -3.97 -10.56
CA THR A 420 8.81 -2.51 -10.76
C THR A 420 7.51 -1.93 -10.20
N PRO A 421 7.43 -0.62 -9.95
CA PRO A 421 6.16 0.00 -9.51
C PRO A 421 4.99 -0.24 -10.47
N PHE A 422 5.25 -0.54 -11.75
CA PHE A 422 4.22 -0.79 -12.76
C PHE A 422 3.98 -2.26 -13.11
N SER A 423 4.78 -3.19 -12.57
CA SER A 423 4.60 -4.60 -12.83
C SER A 423 3.30 -5.13 -12.23
N GLY A 424 2.63 -6.06 -12.92
CA GLY A 424 1.36 -6.63 -12.49
C GLY A 424 0.47 -6.87 -13.70
N THR A 425 -0.29 -7.94 -13.62
CA THR A 425 -1.26 -8.35 -14.63
C THR A 425 -2.65 -8.39 -13.99
N PRO A 426 -3.72 -8.52 -14.78
CA PRO A 426 -5.04 -8.82 -14.23
C PRO A 426 -5.03 -10.04 -13.32
N GLN A 427 -4.21 -11.06 -13.62
CA GLN A 427 -4.11 -12.30 -12.86
C GLN A 427 -3.44 -12.08 -11.51
N THR A 428 -2.34 -11.32 -11.44
CA THR A 428 -1.71 -11.00 -10.15
C THR A 428 -2.60 -10.13 -9.27
N LEU A 429 -3.37 -9.21 -9.86
CA LEU A 429 -4.35 -8.41 -9.12
C LEU A 429 -5.40 -9.30 -8.45
N ILE A 430 -6.08 -10.14 -9.23
CA ILE A 430 -7.13 -11.02 -8.69
C ILE A 430 -6.56 -11.99 -7.67
N ARG A 431 -5.34 -12.50 -7.90
CA ARG A 431 -4.70 -13.39 -6.93
C ARG A 431 -4.36 -12.67 -5.62
N ALA A 432 -3.85 -11.45 -5.69
CA ALA A 432 -3.59 -10.63 -4.52
C ALA A 432 -4.88 -10.39 -3.72
N ARG A 433 -5.99 -10.10 -4.41
CA ARG A 433 -7.30 -9.91 -3.76
C ARG A 433 -7.82 -11.17 -3.09
N GLN A 434 -7.75 -12.32 -3.76
CA GLN A 434 -8.11 -13.62 -3.16
C GLN A 434 -7.30 -13.93 -1.90
N ILE A 435 -5.99 -13.69 -1.94
CA ILE A 435 -5.10 -13.87 -0.78
C ILE A 435 -5.55 -12.98 0.37
N LEU A 436 -5.80 -11.69 0.11
CA LEU A 436 -6.19 -10.74 1.16
C LEU A 436 -7.59 -11.02 1.72
N HIS A 437 -8.54 -11.47 0.90
CA HIS A 437 -9.87 -11.87 1.37
C HIS A 437 -9.85 -13.08 2.30
N ALA A 438 -8.84 -13.95 2.19
CA ALA A 438 -8.65 -15.09 3.08
C ALA A 438 -7.95 -14.72 4.40
N MET A 439 -7.52 -13.46 4.58
CA MET A 439 -6.78 -12.99 5.75
C MET A 439 -7.63 -12.08 6.63
N ASP A 440 -7.70 -12.39 7.93
CA ASP A 440 -8.31 -11.49 8.92
C ASP A 440 -7.39 -10.29 9.23
N LYS A 441 -6.09 -10.56 9.43
CA LYS A 441 -5.06 -9.53 9.69
C LYS A 441 -3.81 -9.82 8.88
N PRO A 442 -3.49 -9.00 7.85
CA PRO A 442 -2.30 -9.24 7.05
C PRO A 442 -1.06 -8.94 7.89
N ARG A 443 -0.27 -9.98 8.16
CA ARG A 443 1.08 -9.91 8.71
C ARG A 443 2.08 -10.33 7.64
N TRP A 444 3.35 -9.93 7.76
CA TRP A 444 4.36 -10.26 6.75
C TRP A 444 4.52 -11.77 6.55
N THR A 445 4.55 -12.57 7.62
CA THR A 445 4.73 -14.02 7.51
C THR A 445 3.56 -14.68 6.78
N ALA A 446 2.33 -14.33 7.18
CA ALA A 446 1.10 -14.85 6.57
C ALA A 446 0.98 -14.42 5.11
N LEU A 447 1.30 -13.16 4.79
CA LEU A 447 1.26 -12.64 3.43
C LEU A 447 2.26 -13.36 2.52
N ILE A 448 3.52 -13.51 2.96
CA ILE A 448 4.55 -14.20 2.19
C ILE A 448 4.23 -15.69 2.05
N ALA A 449 3.74 -16.35 3.10
CA ALA A 449 3.29 -17.75 3.04
C ALA A 449 2.21 -17.94 1.97
N ALA A 450 1.16 -17.10 1.99
CA ALA A 450 0.07 -17.19 1.02
C ALA A 450 0.51 -16.87 -0.41
N VAL A 451 1.45 -15.93 -0.59
CA VAL A 451 2.05 -15.61 -1.90
C VAL A 451 2.84 -16.80 -2.44
N VAL A 452 3.66 -17.46 -1.63
CA VAL A 452 4.47 -18.61 -2.08
C VAL A 452 3.62 -19.85 -2.31
N GLN A 453 2.56 -20.03 -1.51
CA GLN A 453 1.61 -21.13 -1.67
C GLN A 453 0.76 -20.97 -2.94
N ALA A 454 0.52 -19.74 -3.38
CA ALA A 454 -0.02 -19.49 -4.70
C ALA A 454 0.96 -19.99 -5.78
N GLN A 455 0.48 -20.77 -6.75
CA GLN A 455 1.30 -21.07 -7.93
C GLN A 455 1.75 -19.78 -8.62
N PRO A 456 2.91 -19.82 -9.31
CA PRO A 456 3.40 -18.70 -10.07
C PRO A 456 2.35 -18.41 -11.13
N VAL A 457 1.88 -17.18 -11.15
CA VAL A 457 1.04 -16.70 -12.24
C VAL A 457 1.93 -16.70 -13.48
N GLN A 458 1.61 -17.52 -14.48
CA GLN A 458 2.28 -17.45 -15.77
C GLN A 458 2.12 -16.03 -16.31
N MET A 459 3.23 -15.29 -16.36
CA MET A 459 3.28 -14.00 -17.04
C MET A 459 3.42 -14.32 -18.53
N GLN A 460 2.36 -14.10 -19.29
CA GLN A 460 2.38 -14.24 -20.75
C GLN A 460 3.16 -13.11 -21.40
#